data_AF-A0AAQ3UJ00-F1
#
_entry.id   AF-A0AAQ3UJ00-F1
#
_cell.length_a   1.000
_cell.length_b   1.000
_cell.length_c   1.000
_cell.angle_alpha   90.00
_cell.angle_beta   90.00
_cell.angle_gamma   90.00
#
_symmetry.space_group_name_H-M   'P 1'
#
loop_
_entity.id
_entity.type
_entity.pdbx_description
1 polymer ?
#
loop_
_entity_poly.entity_id
_entity_poly.type
_entity_poly.pdbx_seq_one_letter_code
_entity_poly.pdbx_strand_id
1 'polypeptide(L)'
;MRPSIFTTCPEPLAADDWLRTIESKCTLLLELTEQEKARYVAQLLQGPAEAWHATFLARQDRDHVPTWQEFCQAFRAHYIPTNLMEQKQREFRELKQGNK
;
A
#
# COMPACT_ATOMS: atom_id res chain seq x y z
N MET A 1 -14.82 -4.47 14.36
CA MET A 1 -13.73 -5.05 13.53
C MET A 1 -12.51 -4.16 13.68
N ARG A 2 -11.32 -4.72 13.97
CA ARG A 2 -10.10 -3.92 14.06
C ARG A 2 -9.61 -3.61 12.63
N PRO A 3 -9.35 -2.35 12.26
CA PRO A 3 -8.72 -2.05 10.99
C PRO A 3 -7.31 -2.67 11.01
N SER A 4 -6.95 -3.36 9.94
CA SER A 4 -5.72 -4.17 9.88
C SER A 4 -4.51 -3.24 9.85
N ILE A 5 -3.72 -3.25 10.92
CA ILE A 5 -2.48 -2.48 11.01
C ILE A 5 -1.47 -3.01 9.99
N PHE A 6 -0.75 -2.12 9.32
CA PHE A 6 0.33 -2.46 8.40
C PHE A 6 1.68 -2.01 8.96
N THR A 7 2.59 -2.97 9.15
CA THR A 7 3.93 -2.70 9.70
C THR A 7 5.00 -2.80 8.62
N THR A 8 5.16 -3.99 8.05
CA THR A 8 5.98 -4.30 6.88
C THR A 8 5.41 -5.55 6.23
N CYS A 9 5.49 -5.66 4.91
CA CYS A 9 5.19 -6.91 4.23
C CYS A 9 6.31 -7.25 3.24
N PRO A 10 7.02 -8.38 3.42
CA PRO A 10 8.03 -8.83 2.45
C PRO A 10 7.40 -9.38 1.17
N GLU A 11 6.08 -9.66 1.18
CA GLU A 11 5.34 -10.16 0.04
C GLU A 11 4.57 -9.01 -0.65
N PRO A 12 4.91 -8.66 -1.91
CA PRO A 12 4.26 -7.56 -2.62
C PRO A 12 2.77 -7.72 -2.84
N LEU A 13 2.31 -8.97 -3.05
CA LEU A 13 0.90 -9.26 -3.28
C LEU A 13 0.07 -9.00 -2.02
N ALA A 14 0.58 -9.41 -0.86
CA ALA A 14 -0.07 -9.14 0.42
C ALA A 14 -0.09 -7.63 0.77
N ALA A 15 0.92 -6.86 0.34
CA ALA A 15 0.90 -5.41 0.44
C ALA A 15 -0.18 -4.76 -0.46
N ASP A 16 -0.34 -5.22 -1.71
CA ASP A 16 -1.39 -4.73 -2.61
C ASP A 16 -2.79 -5.11 -2.12
N ASP A 17 -2.95 -6.35 -1.65
CA ASP A 17 -4.22 -6.85 -1.12
C ASP A 17 -4.66 -6.07 0.11
N TRP A 18 -3.71 -5.71 0.98
CA TRP A 18 -3.99 -4.83 2.11
C TRP A 18 -4.49 -3.45 1.66
N LEU A 19 -3.81 -2.84 0.67
CA LEU A 19 -4.16 -1.53 0.13
C LEU A 19 -5.57 -1.54 -0.49
N ARG A 20 -5.88 -2.56 -1.31
CA ARG A 20 -7.20 -2.73 -1.92
C ARG A 20 -8.30 -2.97 -0.89
N THR A 21 -7.99 -3.74 0.16
CA THR A 21 -8.94 -4.02 1.24
C THR A 21 -9.31 -2.74 1.99
N ILE A 22 -8.33 -1.88 2.31
CA ILE A 22 -8.62 -0.66 3.05
C ILE A 22 -9.29 0.40 2.19
N GLU A 23 -8.93 0.49 0.91
CA GLU A 23 -9.61 1.33 -0.08
C GLU A 23 -11.11 1.00 -0.19
N SER A 24 -11.42 -0.29 -0.31
CA SER A 24 -12.81 -0.77 -0.36
C SER A 24 -13.56 -0.40 0.92
N LYS A 25 -12.94 -0.57 2.10
CA LYS A 25 -13.56 -0.18 3.39
C LYS A 25 -13.83 1.33 3.47
N CYS A 26 -12.88 2.16 3.08
CA CYS A 26 -13.05 3.62 3.12
C CYS A 26 -14.18 4.06 2.19
N THR A 27 -14.24 3.48 0.99
CA THR A 27 -15.25 3.80 -0.01
C THR A 27 -16.64 3.31 0.38
N LEU A 28 -16.76 2.13 1.00
CA LEU A 28 -18.05 1.54 1.35
C LEU A 28 -18.64 2.08 2.65
N LEU A 29 -17.83 2.54 3.59
CA LEU A 29 -18.28 2.77 4.97
C LEU A 29 -18.22 4.23 5.44
N LEU A 30 -17.42 5.10 4.80
CA LEU A 30 -17.01 6.37 5.44
C LEU A 30 -17.18 7.63 4.57
N GLU A 31 -17.58 7.53 3.30
CA GLU A 31 -17.76 8.68 2.37
C GLU A 31 -16.64 9.74 2.44
N LEU A 32 -15.39 9.30 2.67
CA LEU A 32 -14.25 10.20 2.88
C LEU A 32 -13.80 10.85 1.57
N THR A 33 -13.33 12.09 1.66
CA THR A 33 -12.57 12.74 0.58
C THR A 33 -11.22 12.03 0.35
N GLU A 34 -10.60 12.26 -0.80
CA GLU A 34 -9.30 11.64 -1.12
C GLU A 34 -8.21 11.98 -0.08
N GLN A 35 -8.19 13.21 0.45
CA GLN A 35 -7.24 13.61 1.48
C GLN A 35 -7.57 12.98 2.84
N GLU A 36 -8.85 12.82 3.19
CA GLU A 36 -9.26 12.16 4.42
C GLU A 36 -8.95 10.66 4.39
N LYS A 37 -9.13 10.00 3.24
CA LYS A 37 -8.70 8.60 3.05
C LYS A 37 -7.21 8.43 3.28
N ALA A 38 -6.37 9.27 2.67
CA ALA A 38 -4.92 9.23 2.86
C ALA A 38 -4.54 9.38 4.34
N ARG A 39 -5.16 10.35 5.04
CA ARG A 39 -4.94 10.55 6.49
C ARG A 39 -5.43 9.39 7.34
N TYR A 40 -6.58 8.80 7.00
CA TYR A 40 -7.13 7.67 7.73
C TYR A 40 -6.22 6.45 7.61
N VAL A 41 -5.78 6.11 6.40
CA VAL A 41 -4.92 4.95 6.16
C VAL A 41 -3.52 5.15 6.75
N ALA A 42 -3.01 6.38 6.77
CA ALA A 42 -1.77 6.71 7.46
C ALA A 42 -1.79 6.33 8.95
N GLN A 43 -2.96 6.41 9.62
CA GLN A 43 -3.11 6.00 11.03
C GLN A 43 -3.04 4.48 11.24
N LEU A 44 -3.16 3.69 10.16
CA LEU A 44 -3.07 2.23 10.20
C LEU A 44 -1.63 1.73 9.98
N LEU A 45 -0.72 2.63 9.63
CA LEU A 45 0.70 2.31 9.48
C LEU A 45 1.37 2.32 10.86
N GLN A 46 2.23 1.35 11.11
CA GLN A 46 3.02 1.27 12.34
C GLN A 46 4.46 0.87 12.07
N GLY A 47 5.37 1.25 12.97
CA GLY A 47 6.76 0.82 12.90
C GLY A 47 7.44 1.29 11.60
N PRO A 48 8.05 0.42 10.80
CA PRO A 48 8.75 0.86 9.59
C PRO A 48 7.85 1.55 8.56
N ALA A 49 6.57 1.15 8.45
CA ALA A 49 5.65 1.83 7.54
C ALA A 49 5.25 3.23 7.98
N GLU A 50 5.17 3.47 9.29
CA GLU A 50 4.96 4.81 9.83
C GLU A 50 6.18 5.70 9.53
N ALA A 51 7.40 5.18 9.71
CA ALA A 51 8.64 5.90 9.38
C ALA A 51 8.76 6.23 7.88
N TRP A 52 8.37 5.29 7.02
CA TRP A 52 8.26 5.53 5.58
C TRP A 52 7.26 6.64 5.27
N HIS A 53 6.08 6.63 5.91
CA HIS A 53 5.06 7.64 5.68
C HIS A 53 5.51 9.04 6.12
N ALA A 54 6.23 9.16 7.24
CA ALA A 54 6.84 10.42 7.65
C ALA A 54 7.84 10.94 6.60
N THR A 55 8.61 10.04 5.98
CA THR A 55 9.53 10.39 4.88
C THR A 55 8.79 10.80 3.61
N PHE A 56 7.67 10.14 3.30
CA PHE A 56 6.80 10.51 2.19
C PHE A 56 6.22 11.91 2.37
N LEU A 57 5.75 12.25 3.57
CA LEU A 57 5.24 13.59 3.90
C LEU A 57 6.34 14.67 3.85
N ALA A 58 7.54 14.37 4.33
CA ALA A 58 8.67 15.31 4.31
C ALA A 58 9.15 15.69 2.89
N ARG A 59 8.76 14.93 1.87
CA ARG A 59 9.06 15.21 0.45
C ARG A 59 8.01 16.07 -0.24
N GLN A 60 6.89 16.33 0.41
CA GLN A 60 5.81 17.16 -0.15
C GLN A 60 6.12 18.64 0.07
N ASP A 61 5.56 19.49 -0.78
CA ASP A 61 5.57 20.94 -0.55
C ASP A 61 4.79 21.27 0.73
N ARG A 62 5.16 22.38 1.41
CA ARG A 62 4.61 22.73 2.73
C ARG A 62 3.08 22.84 2.78
N ASP A 63 2.46 23.25 1.68
CA ASP A 63 1.02 23.45 1.58
C ASP A 63 0.31 22.31 0.85
N HIS A 64 1.06 21.28 0.43
CA HIS A 64 0.49 20.14 -0.26
C HIS A 64 0.01 19.07 0.72
N VAL A 65 -1.25 18.69 0.58
CA VAL A 65 -1.83 17.56 1.29
C VAL A 65 -1.97 16.41 0.31
N PRO A 66 -1.23 15.30 0.50
CA PRO A 66 -1.34 14.16 -0.37
C PRO A 66 -2.76 13.63 -0.46
N THR A 67 -3.18 13.40 -1.70
CA THR A 67 -4.39 12.66 -2.04
C THR A 67 -4.18 11.16 -1.82
N TRP A 68 -5.29 10.42 -1.73
CA TRP A 68 -5.26 8.96 -1.67
C TRP A 68 -4.54 8.36 -2.88
N GLN A 69 -4.73 8.90 -4.07
CA GLN A 69 -4.04 8.47 -5.28
C GLN A 69 -2.50 8.59 -5.16
N GLU A 70 -2.00 9.72 -4.68
CA GLU A 70 -0.56 9.95 -4.49
C GLU A 70 0.02 9.01 -3.42
N PHE A 71 -0.72 8.81 -2.33
CA PHE A 71 -0.35 7.83 -1.31
C PHE A 71 -0.23 6.42 -1.91
N CYS A 72 -1.25 5.96 -2.65
CA CYS A 72 -1.25 4.64 -3.29
C CYS A 72 -0.07 4.45 -4.24
N GLN A 73 0.23 5.47 -5.06
CA GLN A 73 1.37 5.43 -5.98
C GLN A 73 2.69 5.30 -5.23
N ALA A 74 2.91 6.12 -4.21
CA ALA A 74 4.13 6.08 -3.41
C ALA A 74 4.25 4.77 -2.62
N PHE A 75 3.15 4.27 -2.05
CA PHE A 75 3.09 3.02 -1.31
C PHE A 75 3.48 1.84 -2.19
N ARG A 76 2.86 1.71 -3.36
CA ARG A 76 3.18 0.66 -4.32
C ARG A 76 4.63 0.73 -4.80
N ALA A 77 5.14 1.93 -5.08
CA ALA A 77 6.53 2.10 -5.48
C ALA A 77 7.53 1.64 -4.41
N HIS A 78 7.17 1.76 -3.12
CA HIS A 78 8.04 1.37 -2.00
C HIS A 78 7.92 -0.11 -1.62
N TYR A 79 6.70 -0.64 -1.49
CA TYR A 79 6.44 -2.00 -1.00
C TYR A 79 6.24 -3.05 -2.10
N ILE A 80 6.02 -2.62 -3.35
CA ILE A 80 5.73 -3.49 -4.49
C ILE A 80 6.69 -3.15 -5.64
N PRO A 81 8.00 -3.40 -5.46
CA PRO A 81 8.94 -3.09 -6.51
C PRO A 81 8.71 -4.03 -7.70
N THR A 82 8.71 -3.45 -8.91
CA THR A 82 8.33 -4.15 -10.16
C THR A 82 9.14 -5.42 -10.42
N ASN A 83 10.44 -5.39 -10.09
CA ASN A 83 11.34 -6.53 -10.22
C ASN A 83 10.88 -7.76 -9.41
N LEU A 84 10.32 -7.55 -8.22
CA LEU A 84 9.84 -8.63 -7.35
C LEU A 84 8.52 -9.20 -7.89
N MET A 85 7.66 -8.35 -8.47
CA MET A 85 6.44 -8.79 -9.15
C MET A 85 6.76 -9.61 -10.41
N GLU A 86 7.75 -9.19 -11.20
CA GLU A 86 8.24 -9.94 -12.37
C GLU A 86 8.84 -11.29 -11.98
N GLN A 87 9.62 -11.33 -10.90
CA GLN A 87 10.15 -12.58 -10.36
C GLN A 87 9.04 -13.54 -9.95
N LYS A 88 8.02 -13.06 -9.22
CA LYS A 88 6.86 -13.88 -8.82
C LYS A 88 6.06 -14.37 -10.02
N GLN A 89 5.93 -13.57 -11.08
CA GLN A 89 5.30 -14.00 -12.33
C GLN A 89 6.11 -15.09 -13.07
N ARG A 90 7.45 -15.05 -13.00
CA ARG A 90 8.30 -16.13 -13.53
C ARG A 90 8.15 -17.40 -12.71
N GLU A 91 8.28 -17.32 -11.39
CA GLU A 91 8.09 -18.45 -10.46
C GLU A 91 6.72 -19.11 -10.67
N PHE A 92 5.65 -18.32 -10.81
CA PHE A 92 4.31 -18.85 -11.07
C PHE A 92 4.18 -19.54 -12.44
N ARG A 93 4.83 -19.01 -13.49
CA ARG A 93 4.88 -19.66 -14.80
C ARG A 93 5.65 -20.98 -14.77
N GLU A 94 6.78 -21.01 -14.08
CA GLU A 94 7.61 -22.21 -13.92
C GLU A 94 6.90 -23.29 -13.09
N LEU A 95 6.21 -22.91 -12.01
CA LEU A 95 5.37 -23.81 -11.21
C LEU A 95 4.23 -24.44 -12.01
N LYS A 96 3.60 -23.70 -12.93
CA LYS A 96 2.58 -24.24 -13.84
C LYS A 96 3.15 -25.20 -14.89
N GLN A 97 4.40 -25.01 -15.30
CA GLN A 97 5.05 -25.85 -16.31
C GLN A 97 5.74 -27.09 -15.73
N GLY A 98 6.11 -27.07 -14.44
CA GLY A 98 6.74 -28.19 -13.72
C GLY A 98 5.78 -29.25 -13.18
N ASN A 99 4.47 -29.11 -13.38
CA ASN A 99 3.45 -30.03 -12.89
C ASN A 99 3.20 -31.21 -13.85
N LYS A 100 4.28 -31.81 -14.36
CA LYS A 100 4.27 -32.91 -15.33
C LYS A 100 4.73 -34.21 -14.70
#